data_AF-A0A7C4UQJ8-F1
#
_entry.id   AF-A0A7C4UQJ8-F1
#
_cell.length_a   1.000
_cell.length_b   1.000
_cell.length_c   1.000
_cell.angle_alpha   90.00
_cell.angle_beta   90.00
_cell.angle_gamma   90.00
#
_symmetry.space_group_name_H-M   'P 1'
#
loop_
_entity.id
_entity.type
_entity.pdbx_description
1 polymer ?
#
loop_
_entity_poly.entity_id
_entity_poly.type
_entity_poly.pdbx_seq_one_letter_code
_entity_poly.pdbx_strand_id
1 'polypeptide(L)'
;MLAGENGVKTSILLYKVKILLLCLFPIVFQSNSYSIGERAHIELGLEAIEKYILGWEEQYPPIAEFFKNEDVYPAFYAGCAFPDWGYGGINHGAGEASHWNKFISTFAKVLKEKRNDMPLPQFRKNLAFFLGIVVHSISDIPWHFDDEQNKSFLTSARELGGSSHRDSEIATDIFLFAEKELPYPISPPLYWPYDIIMEVFQRCGISATIEQLKAGCTREQGYLATGPLFAMVGYQKMKSEHKWVYEHYYDYYYGGLKHCASAVSSFMKYYFAFITGDYFIQRSLEYSPYVRKSNDYIPLSGIEDETIEGHPNPQNTDEKKYLILSNRNDGMKRALIKISLPEDFAKYAKANLWLFLAEMEYHPSQKESVKVSVFDITNSQLNERENSCDSKRTNEIDVRMTLSQMKSEEEQIFANIPLKVGWIKFDLSKYIKEWAERKVNQFSILISLMEEEDLTLRFYSSKAFMRDDGIYCGGDLIAYRPSFVMLKDTQ
;
A
#
# COMPACT_ATOMS: atom_id res chain seq x y z
N MET A 1 68.69 -17.48 -11.06
CA MET A 1 67.94 -16.74 -12.10
C MET A 1 66.87 -17.66 -12.65
N LEU A 2 65.69 -17.13 -13.00
CA LEU A 2 64.44 -17.82 -13.39
C LEU A 2 63.41 -18.02 -12.25
N ALA A 3 62.98 -16.90 -11.67
CA ALA A 3 61.64 -16.75 -11.10
C ALA A 3 61.26 -15.26 -11.25
N GLY A 4 60.53 -14.91 -12.31
CA GLY A 4 60.22 -13.48 -12.56
C GLY A 4 59.22 -13.18 -13.67
N GLU A 5 58.92 -14.10 -14.59
CA GLU A 5 58.10 -13.76 -15.76
C GLU A 5 56.63 -14.25 -15.72
N ASN A 6 56.28 -15.17 -14.83
CA ASN A 6 54.91 -15.73 -14.80
C ASN A 6 53.91 -14.92 -13.97
N GLY A 7 54.34 -14.05 -13.05
CA GLY A 7 53.44 -13.21 -12.24
C GLY A 7 52.86 -12.01 -13.01
N VAL A 8 53.65 -11.46 -13.94
CA VAL A 8 53.27 -10.27 -14.72
C VAL A 8 52.29 -10.61 -15.84
N LYS A 9 52.41 -11.80 -16.46
CA LYS A 9 51.47 -12.24 -17.51
C LYS A 9 50.06 -12.50 -16.97
N THR A 10 49.94 -13.04 -15.75
CA THR A 10 48.64 -13.33 -15.13
C THR A 10 47.93 -12.07 -14.63
N SER A 11 48.67 -11.07 -14.12
CA SER A 11 48.07 -9.79 -13.71
C SER A 11 47.61 -8.97 -14.92
N ILE A 12 48.37 -8.98 -16.03
CA ILE A 12 47.98 -8.32 -17.28
C ILE A 12 46.77 -9.01 -17.91
N LEU A 13 46.66 -10.34 -17.81
CA LEU A 13 45.49 -11.08 -18.32
C LEU A 13 44.22 -10.77 -17.51
N LEU A 14 44.32 -10.72 -16.17
CA LEU A 14 43.21 -10.31 -15.28
C LEU A 14 42.80 -8.85 -15.50
N TYR A 15 43.75 -7.95 -15.73
CA TYR A 15 43.48 -6.53 -16.01
C TYR A 15 42.84 -6.36 -17.39
N LYS A 16 43.29 -7.13 -18.40
CA LYS A 16 42.71 -7.14 -19.75
C LYS A 16 41.32 -7.74 -19.77
N VAL A 17 41.03 -8.78 -18.99
CA VAL A 17 39.67 -9.36 -18.85
C VAL A 17 38.72 -8.40 -18.13
N LYS A 18 39.19 -7.68 -17.10
CA LYS A 18 38.41 -6.62 -16.44
C LYS A 18 38.10 -5.45 -17.38
N ILE A 19 39.07 -4.99 -18.16
CA ILE A 19 38.87 -3.94 -19.16
C ILE A 19 37.96 -4.43 -20.30
N LEU A 20 38.09 -5.69 -20.74
CA LEU A 20 37.23 -6.26 -21.79
C LEU A 20 35.77 -6.39 -21.33
N LEU A 21 35.52 -6.75 -20.06
CA LEU A 21 34.18 -6.76 -19.47
C LEU A 21 33.59 -5.35 -19.32
N LEU A 22 34.41 -4.35 -19.01
CA LEU A 22 34.03 -2.92 -18.99
C LEU A 22 33.76 -2.35 -20.40
N CYS A 23 34.47 -2.84 -21.43
CA CYS A 23 34.35 -2.32 -22.80
C CYS A 23 33.29 -3.03 -23.66
N LEU A 24 32.89 -4.27 -23.32
CA LEU A 24 31.82 -4.99 -24.05
C LEU A 24 30.41 -4.62 -23.58
N PHE A 25 30.28 -3.93 -22.45
CA PHE A 25 28.99 -3.60 -21.86
C PHE A 25 28.20 -2.47 -22.57
N PRO A 26 28.80 -1.35 -23.03
CA PRO A 26 28.01 -0.29 -23.67
C PRO A 26 27.43 -0.69 -25.04
N ILE A 27 27.79 -1.86 -25.57
CA ILE A 27 27.28 -2.38 -26.86
C ILE A 27 26.00 -3.22 -26.66
N VAL A 28 25.74 -3.74 -25.46
CA VAL A 28 24.51 -4.52 -25.17
C VAL A 28 23.38 -3.64 -24.64
N PHE A 29 23.69 -2.43 -24.15
CA PHE A 29 22.74 -1.47 -23.59
C PHE A 29 22.43 -0.32 -24.56
N GLN A 30 22.10 -0.63 -25.82
CA GLN A 30 21.58 0.34 -26.79
C GLN A 30 20.21 -0.10 -27.31
N SER A 31 19.18 -0.06 -26.46
CA SER A 31 17.79 -0.13 -26.90
C SER A 31 16.90 0.79 -26.04
N ASN A 32 15.94 1.44 -26.71
CA ASN A 32 15.23 2.66 -26.28
C ASN A 32 14.13 2.46 -25.23
N SER A 33 14.32 1.58 -24.24
CA SER A 33 13.46 1.48 -23.07
C SER A 33 14.23 0.75 -21.97
N TYR A 34 14.84 1.51 -21.08
CA TYR A 34 15.56 0.95 -19.93
C TYR A 34 14.56 0.87 -18.78
N SER A 35 14.37 -0.32 -18.23
CA SER A 35 13.82 -0.45 -16.89
C SER A 35 14.92 -0.18 -15.89
N ILE A 36 14.61 0.64 -14.90
CA ILE A 36 15.51 1.12 -13.86
C ILE A 36 14.64 1.48 -12.67
N GLY A 37 14.97 1.00 -11.46
CA GLY A 37 14.14 1.19 -10.25
C GLY A 37 13.91 -0.09 -9.44
N GLU A 38 14.39 -1.24 -9.92
CA GLU A 38 14.17 -2.56 -9.28
C GLU A 38 14.56 -2.56 -7.79
N ARG A 39 15.66 -1.88 -7.42
CA ARG A 39 16.13 -1.82 -6.02
C ARG A 39 15.27 -0.89 -5.17
N ALA A 40 14.74 0.20 -5.75
CA ALA A 40 13.78 1.09 -5.10
C ALA A 40 12.48 0.37 -4.74
N HIS A 41 11.93 -0.45 -5.65
CA HIS A 41 10.74 -1.25 -5.36
C HIS A 41 10.98 -2.28 -4.25
N ILE A 42 12.19 -2.86 -4.19
CA ILE A 42 12.55 -3.73 -3.06
C ILE A 42 12.59 -2.92 -1.74
N GLU A 43 13.22 -1.74 -1.72
CA GLU A 43 13.31 -0.93 -0.49
C GLU A 43 11.92 -0.52 0.01
N LEU A 44 11.07 0.00 -0.88
CA LEU A 44 9.76 0.48 -0.46
C LEU A 44 8.85 -0.67 -0.01
N GLY A 45 9.01 -1.87 -0.61
CA GLY A 45 8.35 -3.08 -0.16
C GLY A 45 8.81 -3.52 1.23
N LEU A 46 10.11 -3.50 1.49
CA LEU A 46 10.68 -3.78 2.81
C LEU A 46 10.23 -2.77 3.87
N GLU A 47 10.27 -1.48 3.55
CA GLU A 47 9.77 -0.40 4.41
C GLU A 47 8.28 -0.59 4.73
N ALA A 48 7.47 -1.02 3.76
CA ALA A 48 6.06 -1.33 3.98
C ALA A 48 5.88 -2.53 4.92
N ILE A 49 6.69 -3.57 4.75
CA ILE A 49 6.68 -4.76 5.60
C ILE A 49 7.05 -4.39 7.04
N GLU A 50 8.20 -3.75 7.22
CA GLU A 50 8.76 -3.43 8.54
C GLU A 50 7.86 -2.47 9.31
N LYS A 51 7.39 -1.40 8.69
CA LYS A 51 6.62 -0.35 9.38
C LYS A 51 5.14 -0.63 9.51
N TYR A 52 4.52 -1.23 8.49
CA TYR A 52 3.06 -1.25 8.36
C TYR A 52 2.46 -2.65 8.29
N ILE A 53 3.27 -3.72 8.27
CA ILE A 53 2.76 -5.09 8.24
C ILE A 53 3.23 -5.88 9.47
N LEU A 54 4.52 -5.88 9.81
CA LEU A 54 5.01 -6.56 11.00
C LEU A 54 4.49 -5.90 12.29
N GLY A 55 4.28 -4.59 12.29
CA GLY A 55 3.60 -3.89 13.38
C GLY A 55 2.09 -4.16 13.47
N TRP A 56 1.52 -4.95 12.54
CA TRP A 56 0.07 -5.23 12.44
C TRP A 56 -0.32 -6.63 12.95
N GLU A 57 0.49 -7.24 13.82
CA GLU A 57 0.23 -8.56 14.38
C GLU A 57 -1.13 -8.68 15.08
N GLU A 58 -1.63 -7.60 15.68
CA GLU A 58 -2.94 -7.59 16.34
C GLU A 58 -4.09 -7.33 15.35
N GLN A 59 -3.85 -6.51 14.33
CA GLN A 59 -4.84 -6.03 13.37
C GLN A 59 -5.14 -7.06 12.30
N TYR A 60 -4.08 -7.66 11.75
CA TYR A 60 -4.18 -8.70 10.74
C TYR A 60 -3.02 -9.72 10.87
N PRO A 61 -3.06 -10.61 11.88
CA PRO A 61 -1.97 -11.55 12.15
C PRO A 61 -1.51 -12.40 10.95
N PRO A 62 -2.40 -12.96 10.10
CA PRO A 62 -2.00 -13.84 9.01
C PRO A 62 -0.95 -13.27 8.04
N ILE A 63 -1.02 -11.97 7.70
CA ILE A 63 -0.03 -11.35 6.81
C ILE A 63 1.28 -11.03 7.55
N ALA A 64 1.22 -10.67 8.84
CA ALA A 64 2.41 -10.45 9.65
C ALA A 64 3.19 -11.77 9.80
N GLU A 65 2.51 -12.87 10.12
CA GLU A 65 3.08 -14.21 10.18
C GLU A 65 3.70 -14.65 8.85
N PHE A 66 3.07 -14.28 7.72
CA PHE A 66 3.61 -14.56 6.40
C PHE A 66 4.98 -13.93 6.18
N PHE A 67 5.17 -12.66 6.56
CA PHE A 67 6.45 -11.95 6.37
C PHE A 67 7.49 -12.17 7.48
N LYS A 68 7.12 -12.83 8.58
CA LYS A 68 8.09 -13.40 9.53
C LYS A 68 8.87 -14.59 8.95
N ASN A 69 8.37 -15.20 7.88
CA ASN A 69 9.05 -16.32 7.21
C ASN A 69 10.11 -15.80 6.23
N GLU A 70 11.38 -16.03 6.54
CA GLU A 70 12.53 -15.55 5.74
C GLU A 70 12.55 -16.11 4.30
N ASP A 71 11.98 -17.31 4.06
CA ASP A 71 11.99 -17.97 2.75
C ASP A 71 11.15 -17.24 1.70
N VAL A 72 10.30 -16.30 2.10
CA VAL A 72 9.44 -15.54 1.19
C VAL A 72 10.17 -14.39 0.50
N TYR A 73 11.24 -13.86 1.11
CA TYR A 73 11.89 -12.64 0.65
C TYR A 73 12.56 -12.76 -0.73
N PRO A 74 13.28 -13.84 -1.08
CA PRO A 74 13.85 -13.97 -2.42
C PRO A 74 12.77 -13.96 -3.53
N ALA A 75 11.61 -14.57 -3.27
CA ALA A 75 10.49 -14.55 -4.21
C ALA A 75 9.82 -13.16 -4.25
N PHE A 76 9.68 -12.50 -3.11
CA PHE A 76 9.19 -11.13 -3.02
C PHE A 76 10.06 -10.15 -3.80
N TYR A 77 11.39 -10.21 -3.67
CA TYR A 77 12.33 -9.36 -4.41
C TYR A 77 12.23 -9.57 -5.93
N ALA A 78 12.13 -10.83 -6.36
CA ALA A 78 11.88 -11.15 -7.77
C ALA A 78 10.56 -10.54 -8.27
N GLY A 79 9.52 -10.57 -7.43
CA GLY A 79 8.25 -9.90 -7.70
C GLY A 79 8.37 -8.39 -7.85
N CYS A 80 9.14 -7.73 -6.99
CA CYS A 80 9.39 -6.28 -7.04
C CYS A 80 10.13 -5.85 -8.31
N ALA A 81 10.95 -6.72 -8.90
CA ALA A 81 11.64 -6.45 -10.17
C ALA A 81 10.85 -6.93 -11.39
N PHE A 82 9.79 -7.73 -11.20
CA PHE A 82 9.18 -8.47 -12.30
C PHE A 82 8.55 -7.61 -13.38
N PRO A 83 7.71 -6.59 -13.10
CA PRO A 83 6.95 -5.89 -14.15
C PRO A 83 7.82 -5.33 -15.28
N ASP A 84 9.07 -5.02 -14.94
CA ASP A 84 10.10 -4.52 -15.82
C ASP A 84 10.72 -5.55 -16.81
N TRP A 85 10.42 -6.84 -16.69
CA TRP A 85 11.06 -7.92 -17.44
C TRP A 85 11.05 -7.74 -18.97
N GLY A 86 10.05 -7.03 -19.51
CA GLY A 86 9.82 -6.87 -20.94
C GLY A 86 10.65 -5.76 -21.60
N TYR A 87 11.34 -4.93 -20.83
CA TYR A 87 12.17 -3.84 -21.36
C TYR A 87 13.49 -4.35 -21.98
N GLY A 88 14.37 -3.44 -22.41
CA GLY A 88 15.61 -3.80 -23.11
C GLY A 88 15.42 -4.42 -24.50
N GLY A 89 14.24 -4.27 -25.12
CA GLY A 89 13.92 -4.82 -26.44
C GLY A 89 13.43 -6.28 -26.43
N ILE A 90 13.02 -6.80 -25.27
CA ILE A 90 12.55 -8.19 -25.13
C ILE A 90 11.07 -8.32 -25.54
N ASN A 91 10.17 -7.65 -24.81
CA ASN A 91 8.75 -7.57 -25.09
C ASN A 91 8.11 -6.42 -24.29
N HIS A 92 8.33 -5.19 -24.74
CA HIS A 92 7.89 -3.99 -24.01
C HIS A 92 6.37 -4.02 -23.74
N GLY A 93 5.55 -4.47 -24.70
CA GLY A 93 4.10 -4.50 -24.52
C GLY A 93 3.66 -5.44 -23.39
N ALA A 94 4.30 -6.61 -23.27
CA ALA A 94 3.96 -7.56 -22.21
C ALA A 94 4.58 -7.19 -20.85
N GLY A 95 5.78 -6.60 -20.84
CA GLY A 95 6.37 -5.98 -19.64
C GLY A 95 5.47 -4.87 -19.09
N GLU A 96 5.18 -3.87 -19.92
CA GLU A 96 4.28 -2.77 -19.59
C GLU A 96 2.92 -3.27 -19.07
N ALA A 97 2.32 -4.26 -19.74
CA ALA A 97 1.04 -4.82 -19.31
C ALA A 97 1.08 -5.44 -17.90
N SER A 98 2.26 -5.84 -17.41
CA SER A 98 2.47 -6.41 -16.08
C SER A 98 2.36 -5.38 -14.95
N HIS A 99 2.42 -4.08 -15.26
CA HIS A 99 2.28 -2.98 -14.31
C HIS A 99 0.82 -2.67 -13.94
N TRP A 100 -0.13 -3.11 -14.76
CA TRP A 100 -1.50 -2.59 -14.70
C TRP A 100 -2.47 -3.56 -14.04
N ASN A 101 -3.55 -3.02 -13.47
CA ASN A 101 -4.52 -3.76 -12.66
C ASN A 101 -5.14 -4.97 -13.38
N LYS A 102 -5.24 -4.99 -14.72
CA LYS A 102 -5.70 -6.18 -15.44
C LYS A 102 -4.80 -7.39 -15.15
N PHE A 103 -3.47 -7.21 -15.16
CA PHE A 103 -2.53 -8.29 -14.87
C PHE A 103 -2.56 -8.64 -13.39
N ILE A 104 -2.48 -7.65 -12.49
CA ILE A 104 -2.47 -7.83 -11.03
C ILE A 104 -3.73 -8.57 -10.56
N SER A 105 -4.92 -8.11 -10.94
CA SER A 105 -6.18 -8.72 -10.54
C SER A 105 -6.37 -10.13 -11.13
N THR A 106 -5.84 -10.40 -12.33
CA THR A 106 -5.84 -11.74 -12.92
C THR A 106 -4.88 -12.67 -12.18
N PHE A 107 -3.68 -12.21 -11.83
CA PHE A 107 -2.72 -12.96 -11.03
C PHE A 107 -3.31 -13.33 -9.66
N ALA A 108 -3.93 -12.37 -8.98
CA ALA A 108 -4.60 -12.61 -7.71
C ALA A 108 -5.69 -13.69 -7.82
N LYS A 109 -6.49 -13.67 -8.89
CA LYS A 109 -7.51 -14.70 -9.17
C LYS A 109 -6.88 -16.07 -9.40
N VAL A 110 -5.83 -16.16 -10.21
CA VAL A 110 -5.11 -17.42 -10.48
C VAL A 110 -4.54 -18.02 -9.18
N LEU A 111 -3.91 -17.21 -8.33
CA LEU A 111 -3.41 -17.70 -7.04
C LEU A 111 -4.53 -18.16 -6.11
N LYS A 112 -5.63 -17.41 -6.04
CA LYS A 112 -6.79 -17.78 -5.23
C LYS A 112 -7.38 -19.12 -5.67
N GLU A 113 -7.52 -19.33 -6.97
CA GLU A 113 -8.03 -20.59 -7.56
C GLU A 113 -7.11 -21.77 -7.22
N LYS A 114 -5.79 -21.60 -7.33
CA LYS A 114 -4.81 -22.67 -7.11
C LYS A 114 -4.40 -22.91 -5.66
N ARG A 115 -4.89 -22.09 -4.71
CA ARG A 115 -4.46 -22.11 -3.31
C ARG A 115 -4.54 -23.50 -2.68
N ASN A 116 -5.62 -24.23 -2.92
CA ASN A 116 -5.87 -25.52 -2.29
C ASN A 116 -5.17 -26.68 -3.01
N ASP A 117 -4.75 -26.47 -4.26
CA ASP A 117 -4.14 -27.51 -5.11
C ASP A 117 -2.61 -27.46 -5.11
N MET A 118 -2.03 -26.41 -4.52
CA MET A 118 -0.60 -26.14 -4.53
C MET A 118 0.04 -26.45 -3.17
N PRO A 119 1.22 -27.12 -3.13
CA PRO A 119 1.95 -27.32 -1.87
C PRO A 119 2.21 -25.98 -1.17
N LEU A 120 1.93 -25.91 0.14
CA LEU A 120 2.00 -24.67 0.90
C LEU A 120 3.32 -23.89 0.74
N PRO A 121 4.52 -24.51 0.74
CA PRO A 121 5.77 -23.77 0.51
C PRO A 121 5.83 -23.11 -0.87
N GLN A 122 5.34 -23.79 -1.91
CA GLN A 122 5.29 -23.28 -3.27
C GLN A 122 4.26 -22.13 -3.38
N PHE A 123 3.09 -22.30 -2.76
CA PHE A 123 2.07 -21.26 -2.70
C PHE A 123 2.58 -20.00 -2.00
N ARG A 124 3.32 -20.14 -0.88
CA ARG A 124 3.91 -19.01 -0.17
C ARG A 124 4.88 -18.22 -1.04
N LYS A 125 5.77 -18.90 -1.79
CA LYS A 125 6.69 -18.23 -2.72
C LYS A 125 5.94 -17.52 -3.85
N ASN A 126 4.90 -18.14 -4.41
CA ASN A 126 4.06 -17.51 -5.42
C ASN A 126 3.30 -16.29 -4.91
N LEU A 127 2.76 -16.37 -3.70
CA LEU A 127 2.10 -15.25 -3.04
C LEU A 127 3.09 -14.11 -2.76
N ALA A 128 4.30 -14.43 -2.29
CA ALA A 128 5.35 -13.45 -2.03
C ALA A 128 5.75 -12.71 -3.31
N PHE A 129 6.00 -13.46 -4.38
CA PHE A 129 6.27 -12.92 -5.71
C PHE A 129 5.16 -11.99 -6.18
N PHE A 130 3.90 -12.41 -6.06
CA PHE A 130 2.76 -11.57 -6.41
C PHE A 130 2.68 -10.28 -5.57
N LEU A 131 2.93 -10.35 -4.26
CA LEU A 131 2.94 -9.15 -3.41
C LEU A 131 4.08 -8.19 -3.79
N GLY A 132 5.20 -8.70 -4.30
CA GLY A 132 6.26 -7.88 -4.88
C GLY A 132 5.81 -7.15 -6.15
N ILE A 133 5.01 -7.80 -7.01
CA ILE A 133 4.41 -7.15 -8.19
C ILE A 133 3.47 -6.02 -7.75
N VAL A 134 2.62 -6.26 -6.75
CA VAL A 134 1.75 -5.22 -6.18
C VAL A 134 2.55 -4.02 -5.71
N VAL A 135 3.69 -4.26 -5.05
CA VAL A 135 4.61 -3.22 -4.58
C VAL A 135 5.10 -2.35 -5.74
N HIS A 136 5.63 -2.97 -6.79
CA HIS A 136 6.12 -2.26 -7.98
C HIS A 136 5.00 -1.40 -8.60
N SER A 137 3.93 -2.06 -9.05
CA SER A 137 2.84 -1.44 -9.80
C SER A 137 2.13 -0.30 -9.08
N ILE A 138 1.91 -0.42 -7.76
CA ILE A 138 1.20 0.62 -7.01
C ILE A 138 2.13 1.80 -6.70
N SER A 139 3.43 1.55 -6.50
CA SER A 139 4.40 2.61 -6.24
C SER A 139 4.72 3.45 -7.47
N ASP A 140 4.65 2.89 -8.67
CA ASP A 140 4.89 3.62 -9.92
C ASP A 140 3.90 4.75 -10.15
N ILE A 141 2.68 4.61 -9.64
CA ILE A 141 1.62 5.58 -9.89
C ILE A 141 2.03 6.97 -9.41
N PRO A 142 2.28 7.20 -8.10
CA PRO A 142 2.75 8.51 -7.63
C PRO A 142 4.22 8.79 -7.95
N TRP A 143 5.01 7.78 -8.34
CA TRP A 143 6.40 7.98 -8.80
C TRP A 143 6.45 8.66 -10.16
N HIS A 144 5.63 8.20 -11.11
CA HIS A 144 5.62 8.66 -12.50
C HIS A 144 4.54 9.69 -12.82
N PHE A 145 3.33 9.56 -12.27
CA PHE A 145 2.15 10.29 -12.76
C PHE A 145 1.71 11.41 -11.83
N ASP A 146 1.59 12.61 -12.38
CA ASP A 146 0.98 13.74 -11.70
C ASP A 146 -0.53 13.49 -11.48
N ASP A 147 -1.04 14.01 -10.37
CA ASP A 147 -2.45 14.22 -10.11
C ASP A 147 -2.79 15.72 -10.18
N GLU A 148 -4.07 16.07 -10.21
CA GLU A 148 -4.53 17.46 -10.41
C GLU A 148 -3.90 18.45 -9.41
N GLN A 149 -3.64 17.99 -8.20
CA GLN A 149 -3.10 18.80 -7.10
C GLN A 149 -1.71 18.36 -6.64
N ASN A 150 -1.17 17.26 -7.18
CA ASN A 150 0.06 16.65 -6.68
C ASN A 150 1.01 16.30 -7.81
N LYS A 151 2.26 16.77 -7.72
CA LYS A 151 3.31 16.47 -8.68
C LYS A 151 4.01 15.17 -8.31
N SER A 152 4.18 14.28 -9.29
CA SER A 152 4.91 13.02 -9.11
C SER A 152 6.35 13.26 -8.68
N PHE A 153 6.96 12.22 -8.10
CA PHE A 153 8.37 12.30 -7.73
C PHE A 153 9.26 12.61 -8.93
N LEU A 154 9.08 11.92 -10.06
CA LEU A 154 9.91 12.13 -11.26
C LEU A 154 9.67 13.49 -11.92
N THR A 155 8.43 13.98 -11.94
CA THR A 155 8.14 15.34 -12.42
C THR A 155 8.87 16.37 -11.55
N SER A 156 8.85 16.19 -10.23
CA SER A 156 9.49 17.11 -9.27
C SER A 156 11.01 17.03 -9.32
N ALA A 157 11.58 15.84 -9.49
CA ALA A 157 13.01 15.64 -9.73
C ALA A 157 13.51 16.38 -10.97
N ARG A 158 12.69 16.41 -12.02
CA ARG A 158 12.99 17.18 -13.23
C ARG A 158 12.83 18.68 -13.03
N GLU A 159 11.69 19.12 -12.50
CA GLU A 159 11.34 20.55 -12.44
C GLU A 159 12.12 21.29 -11.34
N LEU A 160 12.37 20.65 -10.20
CA LEU A 160 13.08 21.24 -9.07
C LEU A 160 14.56 20.85 -9.03
N GLY A 161 14.88 19.64 -9.50
CA GLY A 161 16.23 19.06 -9.41
C GLY A 161 16.99 18.98 -10.72
N GLY A 162 16.37 19.29 -11.86
CA GLY A 162 16.99 19.20 -13.20
C GLY A 162 17.33 17.78 -13.67
N SER A 163 16.92 16.74 -12.94
CA SER A 163 17.23 15.35 -13.27
C SER A 163 16.22 14.78 -14.26
N SER A 164 16.67 14.04 -15.27
CA SER A 164 15.72 13.34 -16.15
C SER A 164 14.99 12.24 -15.38
N HIS A 165 13.86 11.75 -15.90
CA HIS A 165 13.14 10.61 -15.30
C HIS A 165 14.09 9.41 -15.13
N ARG A 166 14.73 9.03 -16.23
CA ARG A 166 15.70 7.93 -16.28
C ARG A 166 16.82 8.11 -15.26
N ASP A 167 17.45 9.29 -15.21
CA ASP A 167 18.59 9.49 -14.32
C ASP A 167 18.16 9.47 -12.85
N SER A 168 16.94 9.94 -12.54
CA SER A 168 16.39 9.90 -11.18
C SER A 168 16.16 8.46 -10.70
N GLU A 169 15.69 7.58 -11.58
CA GLU A 169 15.54 6.15 -11.30
C GLU A 169 16.90 5.48 -11.07
N ILE A 170 17.88 5.73 -11.96
CA ILE A 170 19.25 5.18 -11.82
C ILE A 170 19.89 5.65 -10.52
N ALA A 171 19.79 6.94 -10.24
CA ALA A 171 20.40 7.55 -9.07
C ALA A 171 19.80 6.97 -7.79
N THR A 172 18.47 6.82 -7.72
CA THR A 172 17.78 6.25 -6.57
C THR A 172 18.26 4.82 -6.29
N ASP A 173 18.32 3.97 -7.31
CA ASP A 173 18.82 2.60 -7.14
C ASP A 173 20.29 2.57 -6.69
N ILE A 174 21.14 3.43 -7.26
CA ILE A 174 22.55 3.56 -6.85
C ILE A 174 22.66 3.99 -5.38
N PHE A 175 21.84 4.94 -4.92
CA PHE A 175 21.82 5.35 -3.52
C PHE A 175 21.43 4.19 -2.61
N LEU A 176 20.38 3.45 -2.97
CA LEU A 176 19.90 2.33 -2.18
C LEU A 176 20.89 1.16 -2.15
N PHE A 177 21.51 0.81 -3.28
CA PHE A 177 22.58 -0.19 -3.30
C PHE A 177 23.79 0.22 -2.47
N ALA A 178 24.11 1.52 -2.39
CA ALA A 178 25.25 2.03 -1.63
C ALA A 178 24.97 2.14 -0.12
N GLU A 179 23.74 2.48 0.27
CA GLU A 179 23.42 2.92 1.63
C GLU A 179 22.54 1.94 2.41
N LYS A 180 21.89 1.00 1.73
CA LYS A 180 20.89 0.11 2.34
C LYS A 180 21.22 -1.35 2.09
N GLU A 181 21.50 -2.07 3.17
CA GLU A 181 21.61 -3.52 3.15
C GLU A 181 20.22 -4.17 3.06
N LEU A 182 20.14 -5.27 2.32
CA LEU A 182 18.95 -6.10 2.33
C LEU A 182 19.01 -7.05 3.54
N PRO A 183 17.90 -7.24 4.28
CA PRO A 183 17.87 -8.16 5.41
C PRO A 183 18.16 -9.60 4.98
N TYR A 184 17.78 -9.95 3.75
CA TYR A 184 18.07 -11.24 3.13
C TYR A 184 18.82 -11.04 1.81
N PRO A 185 19.91 -11.78 1.56
CA PRO A 185 20.71 -11.57 0.37
C PRO A 185 19.98 -12.03 -0.89
N ILE A 186 20.11 -11.26 -1.96
CA ILE A 186 19.73 -11.68 -3.32
C ILE A 186 20.71 -12.80 -3.71
N SER A 187 20.24 -14.04 -3.65
CA SER A 187 21.03 -15.24 -3.99
C SER A 187 20.53 -15.83 -5.30
N PRO A 188 21.22 -15.62 -6.43
CA PRO A 188 20.86 -16.23 -7.70
C PRO A 188 20.88 -17.78 -7.64
N PRO A 189 19.96 -18.47 -8.32
CA PRO A 189 18.84 -17.92 -9.07
C PRO A 189 17.71 -17.44 -8.16
N LEU A 190 17.12 -16.29 -8.50
CA LEU A 190 15.88 -15.83 -7.91
C LEU A 190 14.71 -16.74 -8.31
N TYR A 191 13.65 -16.70 -7.50
CA TYR A 191 12.45 -17.49 -7.73
C TYR A 191 11.51 -16.80 -8.72
N TRP A 192 11.25 -17.44 -9.85
CA TRP A 192 10.36 -16.95 -10.91
C TRP A 192 9.25 -17.97 -11.20
N PRO A 193 7.97 -17.68 -10.93
CA PRO A 193 6.87 -18.62 -11.12
C PRO A 193 6.37 -18.62 -12.58
N TYR A 194 7.24 -19.04 -13.50
CA TYR A 194 7.00 -18.96 -14.95
C TYR A 194 5.64 -19.52 -15.38
N ASP A 195 5.24 -20.69 -14.87
CA ASP A 195 3.98 -21.33 -15.26
C ASP A 195 2.75 -20.47 -14.87
N ILE A 196 2.81 -19.84 -13.69
CA ILE A 196 1.74 -18.94 -13.23
C ILE A 196 1.72 -17.67 -14.07
N ILE A 197 2.88 -17.07 -14.35
CA ILE A 197 2.98 -15.86 -15.16
C ILE A 197 2.44 -16.10 -16.57
N MET A 198 2.82 -17.22 -17.20
CA MET A 198 2.34 -17.57 -18.54
C MET A 198 0.83 -17.81 -18.58
N GLU A 199 0.27 -18.45 -17.54
CA GLU A 199 -1.18 -18.60 -17.41
C GLU A 199 -1.89 -17.25 -17.26
N VAL A 200 -1.32 -16.31 -16.50
CA VAL A 200 -1.86 -14.95 -16.36
C VAL A 200 -1.82 -14.20 -17.68
N PHE A 201 -0.70 -14.23 -18.42
CA PHE A 201 -0.62 -13.61 -19.75
C PHE A 201 -1.68 -14.18 -20.71
N GLN A 202 -1.85 -15.51 -20.71
CA GLN A 202 -2.87 -16.16 -21.52
C GLN A 202 -4.28 -15.67 -21.15
N ARG A 203 -4.63 -15.62 -19.86
CA ARG A 203 -5.95 -15.15 -19.39
C ARG A 203 -6.17 -13.65 -19.66
N CYS A 204 -5.11 -12.86 -19.67
CA CYS A 204 -5.17 -11.44 -20.02
C CYS A 204 -5.22 -11.19 -21.54
N GLY A 205 -4.97 -12.20 -22.38
CA GLY A 205 -4.84 -12.05 -23.83
C GLY A 205 -3.57 -11.28 -24.23
N ILE A 206 -2.52 -11.35 -23.41
CA ILE A 206 -1.21 -10.72 -23.65
C ILE A 206 -0.30 -11.72 -24.34
N SER A 207 0.36 -11.32 -25.43
CA SER A 207 1.29 -12.18 -26.16
C SER A 207 2.69 -12.10 -25.55
N ALA A 208 3.13 -13.20 -24.94
CA ALA A 208 4.49 -13.40 -24.44
C ALA A 208 4.88 -14.88 -24.65
N THR A 209 6.15 -15.16 -24.91
CA THR A 209 6.68 -16.53 -24.92
C THR A 209 7.50 -16.82 -23.66
N ILE A 210 7.64 -18.10 -23.32
CA ILE A 210 8.44 -18.52 -22.17
C ILE A 210 9.93 -18.14 -22.32
N GLU A 211 10.45 -18.12 -23.55
CA GLU A 211 11.82 -17.71 -23.84
C GLU A 211 12.02 -16.22 -23.58
N GLN A 212 11.09 -15.37 -24.03
CA GLN A 212 11.11 -13.94 -23.73
C GLN A 212 11.07 -13.72 -22.22
N LEU A 213 10.17 -14.42 -21.52
CA LEU A 213 10.00 -14.30 -20.09
C LEU A 213 11.27 -14.68 -19.31
N LYS A 214 11.89 -15.81 -19.66
CA LYS A 214 13.17 -16.25 -19.08
C LYS A 214 14.29 -15.27 -19.35
N ALA A 215 14.36 -14.72 -20.57
CA ALA A 215 15.35 -13.72 -20.94
C ALA A 215 15.19 -12.44 -20.09
N GLY A 216 13.96 -11.96 -19.95
CA GLY A 216 13.64 -10.79 -19.10
C GLY A 216 13.99 -11.01 -17.65
N CYS A 217 13.49 -12.10 -17.04
CA CYS A 217 13.80 -12.42 -15.64
C CYS A 217 15.31 -12.61 -15.38
N THR A 218 16.06 -13.11 -16.37
CA THR A 218 17.53 -13.20 -16.29
C THR A 218 18.18 -11.82 -16.33
N ARG A 219 17.63 -10.87 -17.10
CA ARG A 219 18.08 -9.47 -17.14
C ARG A 219 17.90 -8.80 -15.78
N GLU A 220 16.68 -8.84 -15.22
CA GLU A 220 16.39 -8.25 -13.89
C GLU A 220 17.30 -8.84 -12.81
N GLN A 221 17.45 -10.18 -12.79
CA GLN A 221 18.36 -10.83 -11.86
C GLN A 221 19.81 -10.36 -12.02
N GLY A 222 20.25 -10.14 -13.26
CA GLY A 222 21.58 -9.60 -13.56
C GLY A 222 21.75 -8.17 -13.05
N TYR A 223 20.72 -7.32 -13.20
CA TYR A 223 20.71 -5.96 -12.67
C TYR A 223 20.89 -5.98 -11.15
N LEU A 224 20.03 -6.72 -10.43
CA LEU A 224 20.10 -6.85 -8.98
C LEU A 224 21.44 -7.41 -8.48
N ALA A 225 22.00 -8.41 -9.17
CA ALA A 225 23.27 -9.02 -8.79
C ALA A 225 24.49 -8.10 -9.01
N THR A 226 24.40 -7.16 -9.97
CA THR A 226 25.52 -6.27 -10.33
C THR A 226 25.38 -4.85 -9.79
N GLY A 227 24.19 -4.46 -9.34
CA GLY A 227 23.89 -3.15 -8.75
C GLY A 227 24.89 -2.66 -7.69
N PRO A 228 25.29 -3.48 -6.70
CA PRO A 228 26.28 -3.07 -5.70
C PRO A 228 27.63 -2.63 -6.28
N LEU A 229 28.08 -3.27 -7.37
CA LEU A 229 29.32 -2.90 -8.05
C LEU A 229 29.19 -1.54 -8.74
N PHE A 230 28.04 -1.29 -9.40
CA PHE A 230 27.76 0.01 -10.02
C PHE A 230 27.63 1.12 -8.97
N ALA A 231 27.00 0.84 -7.84
CA ALA A 231 26.88 1.78 -6.73
C ALA A 231 28.26 2.15 -6.16
N MET A 232 29.15 1.18 -5.96
CA MET A 232 30.52 1.41 -5.48
C MET A 232 31.30 2.42 -6.32
N VAL A 233 31.11 2.41 -7.65
CA VAL A 233 31.85 3.31 -8.57
C VAL A 233 31.07 4.59 -8.91
N GLY A 234 29.74 4.54 -8.87
CA GLY A 234 28.86 5.61 -9.35
C GLY A 234 28.29 6.52 -8.27
N TYR A 235 28.26 6.09 -7.00
CA TYR A 235 27.54 6.76 -5.92
C TYR A 235 27.89 8.24 -5.77
N GLN A 236 29.18 8.59 -5.69
CA GLN A 236 29.59 9.99 -5.49
C GLN A 236 29.20 10.88 -6.68
N LYS A 237 29.33 10.37 -7.90
CA LYS A 237 28.93 11.09 -9.11
C LYS A 237 27.43 11.33 -9.11
N MET A 238 26.63 10.27 -8.94
CA MET A 238 25.17 10.35 -8.94
C MET A 238 24.65 11.28 -7.84
N LYS A 239 25.24 11.23 -6.64
CA LYS A 239 24.85 12.11 -5.52
C LYS A 239 25.14 13.58 -5.83
N SER A 240 26.24 13.87 -6.52
CA SER A 240 26.58 15.24 -6.91
C SER A 240 25.72 15.79 -8.05
N GLU A 241 25.39 14.95 -9.04
CA GLU A 241 24.62 15.34 -10.23
C GLU A 241 23.11 15.38 -9.97
N HIS A 242 22.61 14.53 -9.06
CA HIS A 242 21.18 14.35 -8.76
C HIS A 242 20.87 14.70 -7.30
N LYS A 243 21.37 15.85 -6.83
CA LYS A 243 21.27 16.28 -5.43
C LYS A 243 19.83 16.30 -4.90
N TRP A 244 18.89 16.86 -5.68
CA TRP A 244 17.48 16.90 -5.26
C TRP A 244 16.90 15.49 -5.09
N VAL A 245 17.22 14.57 -6.00
CA VAL A 245 16.79 13.17 -5.90
C VAL A 245 17.34 12.58 -4.61
N TYR A 246 18.64 12.75 -4.34
CA TYR A 246 19.28 12.26 -3.11
C TYR A 246 18.64 12.82 -1.83
N GLU A 247 18.26 14.10 -1.82
CA GLU A 247 17.68 14.76 -0.66
C GLU A 247 16.22 14.37 -0.42
N HIS A 248 15.49 13.90 -1.45
CA HIS A 248 14.04 13.77 -1.39
C HIS A 248 13.45 12.42 -1.80
N TYR A 249 14.26 11.48 -2.32
CA TYR A 249 13.76 10.15 -2.71
C TYR A 249 13.06 9.44 -1.55
N TYR A 250 13.49 9.71 -0.32
CA TYR A 250 12.92 9.06 0.85
C TYR A 250 11.59 9.67 1.33
N ASP A 251 11.50 10.99 1.44
CA ASP A 251 10.47 11.68 2.21
C ASP A 251 9.49 12.51 1.39
N TYR A 252 9.75 12.72 0.09
CA TYR A 252 8.84 13.45 -0.80
C TYR A 252 7.40 12.94 -0.68
N TYR A 253 6.47 13.85 -0.39
CA TYR A 253 5.12 13.50 0.08
C TYR A 253 4.29 12.69 -0.93
N TYR A 254 4.51 12.89 -2.23
CA TYR A 254 3.78 12.24 -3.30
C TYR A 254 4.74 11.50 -4.23
N GLY A 255 5.11 10.28 -3.81
CA GLY A 255 5.94 9.37 -4.59
C GLY A 255 7.27 9.03 -3.92
N GLY A 256 7.71 9.75 -2.88
CA GLY A 256 8.87 9.31 -2.09
C GLY A 256 8.63 7.93 -1.45
N LEU A 257 9.71 7.25 -1.08
CA LEU A 257 9.67 5.89 -0.53
C LEU A 257 8.70 5.75 0.64
N LYS A 258 8.62 6.73 1.56
CA LYS A 258 7.67 6.72 2.69
C LYS A 258 6.22 6.69 2.23
N HIS A 259 5.88 7.51 1.24
CA HIS A 259 4.54 7.55 0.67
C HIS A 259 4.19 6.22 0.01
N CYS A 260 5.07 5.76 -0.88
CA CYS A 260 4.88 4.51 -1.61
C CYS A 260 4.75 3.33 -0.65
N ALA A 261 5.65 3.19 0.33
CA ALA A 261 5.57 2.14 1.35
C ALA A 261 4.22 2.15 2.10
N SER A 262 3.72 3.33 2.44
CA SER A 262 2.44 3.50 3.12
C SER A 262 1.25 3.06 2.24
N ALA A 263 1.23 3.51 0.98
CA ALA A 263 0.21 3.14 0.00
C ALA A 263 0.22 1.62 -0.31
N VAL A 264 1.38 1.06 -0.66
CA VAL A 264 1.49 -0.36 -1.05
C VAL A 264 1.10 -1.29 0.10
N SER A 265 1.35 -0.92 1.36
CA SER A 265 0.96 -1.74 2.52
C SER A 265 -0.55 -2.02 2.55
N SER A 266 -1.37 -1.06 2.13
CA SER A 266 -2.84 -1.20 2.06
C SER A 266 -3.25 -2.20 0.97
N PHE A 267 -2.60 -2.13 -0.20
CA PHE A 267 -2.86 -3.04 -1.31
C PHE A 267 -2.33 -4.45 -1.05
N MET A 268 -1.17 -4.59 -0.40
CA MET A 268 -0.65 -5.89 0.01
C MET A 268 -1.62 -6.59 0.96
N LYS A 269 -2.13 -5.89 1.98
CA LYS A 269 -3.15 -6.43 2.90
C LYS A 269 -4.45 -6.80 2.19
N TYR A 270 -4.93 -5.93 1.30
CA TYR A 270 -6.12 -6.16 0.48
C TYR A 270 -6.00 -7.43 -0.36
N TYR A 271 -4.95 -7.55 -1.18
CA TYR A 271 -4.81 -8.70 -2.05
C TYR A 271 -4.44 -9.98 -1.29
N PHE A 272 -3.64 -9.88 -0.22
CA PHE A 272 -3.38 -11.01 0.65
C PHE A 272 -4.70 -11.56 1.19
N ALA A 273 -5.56 -10.72 1.77
CA ALA A 273 -6.88 -11.11 2.25
C ALA A 273 -7.75 -11.72 1.14
N PHE A 274 -7.79 -11.09 -0.04
CA PHE A 274 -8.55 -11.62 -1.17
C PHE A 274 -8.13 -13.05 -1.55
N ILE A 275 -6.82 -13.34 -1.55
CA ILE A 275 -6.23 -14.63 -1.91
C ILE A 275 -6.37 -15.67 -0.79
N THR A 276 -6.13 -15.28 0.47
CA THR A 276 -6.33 -16.13 1.66
C THR A 276 -7.80 -16.28 2.05
N GLY A 277 -8.70 -15.59 1.33
CA GLY A 277 -10.13 -15.66 1.53
C GLY A 277 -10.62 -15.01 2.81
N ASP A 278 -9.83 -14.11 3.39
CA ASP A 278 -10.24 -13.13 4.39
C ASP A 278 -10.81 -11.89 3.69
N TYR A 279 -11.16 -10.85 4.44
CA TYR A 279 -11.51 -9.55 3.89
C TYR A 279 -10.73 -8.45 4.60
N PHE A 280 -10.14 -7.57 3.82
CA PHE A 280 -9.44 -6.39 4.29
C PHE A 280 -9.80 -5.21 3.40
N ILE A 281 -10.12 -4.07 3.99
CA ILE A 281 -10.28 -2.82 3.24
C ILE A 281 -9.73 -1.63 4.03
N GLN A 282 -9.05 -0.75 3.32
CA GLN A 282 -8.57 0.54 3.78
C GLN A 282 -8.58 1.47 2.57
N ARG A 283 -9.12 2.68 2.74
CA ARG A 283 -9.30 3.58 1.59
C ARG A 283 -7.96 4.03 1.02
N SER A 284 -7.70 3.74 -0.26
CA SER A 284 -6.51 4.23 -0.96
C SER A 284 -6.72 5.63 -1.54
N LEU A 285 -5.66 6.25 -2.02
CA LEU A 285 -5.79 7.48 -2.83
C LEU A 285 -6.45 7.15 -4.17
N GLU A 286 -7.24 8.08 -4.70
CA GLU A 286 -7.83 7.89 -6.02
C GLU A 286 -6.81 8.09 -7.15
N TYR A 287 -5.66 8.72 -6.89
CA TYR A 287 -4.61 9.06 -7.86
C TYR A 287 -5.13 9.67 -9.17
N SER A 288 -4.22 9.96 -10.09
CA SER A 288 -4.50 10.66 -11.33
C SER A 288 -5.69 10.05 -12.08
N PRO A 289 -6.66 10.86 -12.54
CA PRO A 289 -7.72 10.39 -13.43
C PRO A 289 -7.19 9.68 -14.68
N TYR A 290 -5.98 10.01 -15.13
CA TYR A 290 -5.34 9.38 -16.29
C TYR A 290 -5.22 7.86 -16.14
N VAL A 291 -4.63 7.37 -15.04
CA VAL A 291 -4.45 5.93 -14.79
C VAL A 291 -5.75 5.21 -14.44
N ARG A 292 -6.81 5.94 -14.09
CA ARG A 292 -8.13 5.35 -13.79
C ARG A 292 -9.02 5.16 -15.02
N LYS A 293 -8.83 5.93 -16.10
CA LYS A 293 -9.71 5.92 -17.28
C LYS A 293 -9.87 4.55 -17.93
N SER A 294 -8.83 3.71 -17.88
CA SER A 294 -8.83 2.37 -18.48
C SER A 294 -8.97 1.25 -17.46
N ASN A 295 -9.28 1.56 -16.19
CA ASN A 295 -9.18 0.64 -15.05
C ASN A 295 -7.76 0.06 -14.85
N ASP A 296 -6.73 0.79 -15.29
CA ASP A 296 -5.32 0.42 -15.09
C ASP A 296 -4.91 0.58 -13.62
N TYR A 297 -5.59 1.48 -12.91
CA TYR A 297 -5.64 1.58 -11.46
C TYR A 297 -7.10 1.61 -10.97
N ILE A 298 -7.40 0.84 -9.91
CA ILE A 298 -8.69 0.87 -9.21
C ILE A 298 -8.43 1.20 -7.74
N PRO A 299 -8.93 2.35 -7.24
CA PRO A 299 -8.77 2.67 -5.83
C PRO A 299 -9.59 1.75 -4.94
N LEU A 300 -9.08 1.51 -3.74
CA LEU A 300 -9.80 0.82 -2.67
C LEU A 300 -10.78 1.82 -2.04
N SER A 301 -12.08 1.65 -2.27
CA SER A 301 -13.13 2.60 -1.85
C SER A 301 -14.20 2.01 -0.90
N GLY A 302 -14.03 0.77 -0.45
CA GLY A 302 -15.04 0.08 0.37
C GLY A 302 -15.18 0.56 1.82
N ILE A 303 -14.47 1.62 2.21
CA ILE A 303 -14.60 2.28 3.51
C ILE A 303 -14.50 3.80 3.35
N GLU A 304 -15.39 4.52 4.03
CA GLU A 304 -15.46 5.98 4.06
C GLU A 304 -15.76 6.46 5.48
N ASP A 305 -15.35 7.69 5.79
CA ASP A 305 -15.59 8.28 7.09
C ASP A 305 -15.86 9.79 7.01
N GLU A 306 -16.58 10.26 8.03
CA GLU A 306 -16.97 11.65 8.18
C GLU A 306 -17.20 12.00 9.66
N THR A 307 -16.75 13.18 10.06
CA THR A 307 -17.10 13.77 11.36
C THR A 307 -18.48 14.42 11.22
N ILE A 308 -19.43 14.02 12.06
CA ILE A 308 -20.76 14.63 12.15
C ILE A 308 -20.75 15.61 13.32
N GLU A 309 -21.11 16.86 13.03
CA GLU A 309 -21.24 17.92 14.04
C GLU A 309 -22.69 18.10 14.50
N GLY A 310 -22.87 18.24 15.81
CA GLY A 310 -24.14 18.63 16.41
C GLY A 310 -24.57 20.05 16.04
N HIS A 311 -23.65 20.93 15.61
CA HIS A 311 -23.90 22.28 15.09
C HIS A 311 -22.91 22.58 13.95
N PRO A 312 -23.36 22.92 12.73
CA PRO A 312 -22.46 23.14 11.61
C PRO A 312 -21.58 24.38 11.85
N ASN A 313 -20.26 24.21 11.91
CA ASN A 313 -19.31 25.31 11.90
C ASN A 313 -18.61 25.41 10.52
N PRO A 314 -19.00 26.34 9.64
CA PRO A 314 -18.52 26.39 8.25
C PRO A 314 -17.06 26.86 8.08
N GLN A 315 -16.29 27.07 9.15
CA GLN A 315 -14.94 27.66 9.08
C GLN A 315 -13.77 26.69 9.35
N ASN A 316 -14.00 25.40 9.65
CA ASN A 316 -12.91 24.53 10.10
C ASN A 316 -12.32 23.68 8.95
N THR A 317 -11.34 24.25 8.22
CA THR A 317 -10.64 23.56 7.12
C THR A 317 -9.61 22.52 7.59
N ASP A 318 -9.18 22.59 8.85
CA ASP A 318 -8.20 21.67 9.46
C ASP A 318 -8.78 20.26 9.75
N GLU A 319 -10.09 20.07 9.59
CA GLU A 319 -10.79 18.82 9.91
C GLU A 319 -10.68 17.73 8.85
N LYS A 320 -10.16 18.01 7.64
CA LYS A 320 -10.12 16.97 6.59
C LYS A 320 -9.14 15.84 6.91
N LYS A 321 -8.11 16.08 7.72
CA LYS A 321 -7.13 15.07 8.11
C LYS A 321 -7.64 14.15 9.22
N TYR A 322 -8.56 14.64 10.05
CA TYR A 322 -8.98 13.97 11.27
C TYR A 322 -10.46 13.61 11.27
N LEU A 323 -10.74 12.43 11.79
CA LEU A 323 -12.05 12.00 12.25
C LEU A 323 -12.14 12.31 13.75
N ILE A 324 -13.11 13.12 14.16
CA ILE A 324 -13.13 13.75 15.49
C ILE A 324 -14.27 13.17 16.34
N LEU A 325 -13.94 12.80 17.58
CA LEU A 325 -14.91 12.56 18.64
C LEU A 325 -14.73 13.64 19.72
N SER A 326 -15.76 14.41 20.01
CA SER A 326 -15.69 15.51 20.99
C SER A 326 -17.02 15.70 21.70
N ASN A 327 -16.99 15.94 23.02
CA ASN A 327 -18.11 16.52 23.77
C ASN A 327 -17.74 17.88 24.39
N ARG A 328 -16.65 18.52 23.91
CA ARG A 328 -16.17 19.80 24.44
C ARG A 328 -16.97 21.00 23.89
N ASN A 329 -16.66 22.18 24.44
CA ASN A 329 -17.26 23.51 24.22
C ASN A 329 -17.67 23.91 22.78
N ASP A 330 -17.19 23.24 21.74
CA ASP A 330 -17.50 23.44 20.32
C ASP A 330 -18.69 22.58 19.82
N GLY A 331 -19.28 21.78 20.69
CA GLY A 331 -20.44 20.93 20.41
C GLY A 331 -20.07 19.47 20.22
N MET A 332 -21.10 18.62 20.25
CA MET A 332 -20.92 17.17 20.13
C MET A 332 -20.48 16.78 18.72
N LYS A 333 -19.32 16.13 18.61
CA LYS A 333 -18.77 15.57 17.36
C LYS A 333 -18.71 14.05 17.44
N ARG A 334 -19.23 13.40 16.40
CA ARG A 334 -19.31 11.94 16.28
C ARG A 334 -18.64 11.49 15.00
N ALA A 335 -18.15 10.26 14.98
CA ALA A 335 -17.57 9.66 13.78
C ALA A 335 -18.60 8.76 13.09
N LEU A 336 -18.83 8.98 11.80
CA LEU A 336 -19.57 8.07 10.94
C LEU A 336 -18.59 7.30 10.05
N ILE A 337 -18.65 5.98 10.09
CA ILE A 337 -17.90 5.09 9.20
C ILE A 337 -18.89 4.35 8.31
N LYS A 338 -18.72 4.44 6.99
CA LYS A 338 -19.48 3.69 6.00
C LYS A 338 -18.61 2.56 5.47
N ILE A 339 -19.16 1.34 5.43
CA ILE A 339 -18.43 0.13 5.05
C ILE A 339 -19.23 -0.63 3.99
N SER A 340 -18.58 -1.00 2.89
CA SER A 340 -19.15 -1.85 1.84
C SER A 340 -18.57 -3.26 1.90
N LEU A 341 -19.41 -4.24 2.25
CA LEU A 341 -19.03 -5.64 2.44
C LEU A 341 -19.17 -6.47 1.15
N PRO A 342 -18.39 -7.55 1.00
CA PRO A 342 -18.58 -8.51 -0.09
C PRO A 342 -19.89 -9.26 0.09
N GLU A 343 -20.54 -9.70 -1.00
CA GLU A 343 -21.85 -10.38 -0.94
C GLU A 343 -21.89 -11.59 0.00
N ASP A 344 -20.77 -12.30 0.13
CA ASP A 344 -20.64 -13.50 0.96
C ASP A 344 -20.10 -13.22 2.38
N PHE A 345 -20.25 -12.00 2.89
CA PHE A 345 -19.70 -11.60 4.20
C PHE A 345 -20.21 -12.43 5.38
N ALA A 346 -21.38 -13.05 5.27
CA ALA A 346 -21.96 -13.90 6.31
C ALA A 346 -21.09 -15.12 6.67
N LYS A 347 -20.10 -15.48 5.84
CA LYS A 347 -19.15 -16.58 6.10
C LYS A 347 -18.06 -16.22 7.12
N TYR A 348 -17.88 -14.95 7.45
CA TYR A 348 -16.85 -14.49 8.37
C TYR A 348 -17.33 -14.59 9.81
N ALA A 349 -16.41 -14.85 10.73
CA ALA A 349 -16.72 -15.02 12.15
C ALA A 349 -16.33 -13.79 12.99
N LYS A 350 -15.33 -13.04 12.55
CA LYS A 350 -14.84 -11.84 13.23
C LYS A 350 -14.90 -10.65 12.28
N ALA A 351 -15.27 -9.49 12.81
CA ALA A 351 -15.28 -8.21 12.10
C ALA A 351 -14.71 -7.13 13.02
N ASN A 352 -13.63 -6.49 12.59
CA ASN A 352 -12.93 -5.49 13.39
C ASN A 352 -12.74 -4.21 12.58
N LEU A 353 -13.17 -3.09 13.15
CA LEU A 353 -12.83 -1.75 12.68
C LEU A 353 -11.62 -1.25 13.48
N TRP A 354 -10.63 -0.72 12.78
CA TRP A 354 -9.41 -0.18 13.37
C TRP A 354 -9.26 1.28 13.01
N LEU A 355 -9.15 2.13 14.03
CA LEU A 355 -8.90 3.57 13.89
C LEU A 355 -7.59 3.93 14.59
N PHE A 356 -6.77 4.77 13.98
CA PHE A 356 -5.53 5.23 14.61
C PHE A 356 -5.78 6.53 15.36
N LEU A 357 -5.70 6.51 16.69
CA LEU A 357 -5.79 7.69 17.54
C LEU A 357 -4.48 8.47 17.44
N ALA A 358 -4.53 9.64 16.79
CA ALA A 358 -3.38 10.46 16.50
C ALA A 358 -3.13 11.51 17.59
N GLU A 359 -4.19 12.16 18.07
CA GLU A 359 -4.10 13.25 19.05
C GLU A 359 -5.25 13.18 20.06
N MET A 360 -4.99 13.72 21.25
CA MET A 360 -5.96 13.79 22.35
C MET A 360 -5.84 15.16 23.02
N GLU A 361 -6.97 15.82 23.23
CA GLU A 361 -7.07 17.02 24.05
C GLU A 361 -8.02 16.75 25.20
N TYR A 362 -7.47 16.65 26.42
CA TYR A 362 -8.27 16.39 27.61
C TYR A 362 -7.73 17.21 28.80
N HIS A 363 -8.61 17.53 29.76
CA HIS A 363 -8.15 18.04 31.05
C HIS A 363 -7.52 16.89 31.84
N PRO A 364 -6.37 17.09 32.50
CA PRO A 364 -5.66 16.03 33.20
C PRO A 364 -6.49 15.55 34.40
N SER A 365 -7.30 14.53 34.16
CA SER A 365 -7.80 13.60 35.16
C SER A 365 -7.07 12.28 34.95
N GLN A 366 -6.86 11.52 36.02
CA GLN A 366 -6.12 10.25 36.04
C GLN A 366 -6.82 9.10 35.28
N LYS A 367 -7.61 9.38 34.23
CA LYS A 367 -8.30 8.36 33.45
C LYS A 367 -7.31 7.67 32.52
N GLU A 368 -7.24 6.34 32.61
CA GLU A 368 -6.44 5.51 31.70
C GLU A 368 -7.21 5.14 30.42
N SER A 369 -8.55 5.26 30.45
CA SER A 369 -9.43 4.96 29.32
C SER A 369 -10.71 5.78 29.33
N VAL A 370 -11.36 5.88 28.18
CA VAL A 370 -12.65 6.55 27.99
C VAL A 370 -13.66 5.61 27.38
N LYS A 371 -14.93 5.75 27.77
CA LYS A 371 -16.00 4.93 27.23
C LYS A 371 -16.58 5.58 25.99
N VAL A 372 -16.79 4.78 24.95
CA VAL A 372 -17.50 5.20 23.73
C VAL A 372 -18.63 4.25 23.40
N SER A 373 -19.67 4.78 22.78
CA SER A 373 -20.72 4.00 22.15
C SER A 373 -20.42 3.80 20.67
N VAL A 374 -20.72 2.60 20.18
CA VAL A 374 -20.62 2.19 18.78
C VAL A 374 -21.95 1.59 18.38
N PHE A 375 -22.55 2.12 17.31
CA PHE A 375 -23.90 1.77 16.91
C PHE A 375 -24.03 1.67 15.39
N ASP A 376 -24.77 0.66 14.93
CA ASP A 376 -25.12 0.50 13.52
C ASP A 376 -26.40 1.27 13.18
N ILE A 377 -26.29 2.33 12.38
CA ILE A 377 -27.40 3.19 11.95
C ILE A 377 -27.98 2.82 10.58
N THR A 378 -27.63 1.66 10.01
CA THR A 378 -28.01 1.30 8.63
C THR A 378 -29.53 1.35 8.40
N ASN A 379 -30.33 0.97 9.40
CA ASN A 379 -31.80 0.97 9.29
C ASN A 379 -32.44 2.37 9.31
N SER A 380 -31.82 3.36 9.97
CA SER A 380 -32.39 4.72 10.01
C SER A 380 -32.26 5.43 8.66
N GLN A 381 -31.19 5.14 7.91
CA GLN A 381 -30.99 5.66 6.55
C GLN A 381 -31.91 5.01 5.51
N LEU A 382 -32.34 3.76 5.71
CA LEU A 382 -33.26 3.06 4.80
C LEU A 382 -34.69 3.60 4.89
N ASN A 383 -35.17 3.95 6.09
CA ASN A 383 -36.52 4.49 6.30
C ASN A 383 -36.70 5.94 5.77
N GLU A 384 -35.63 6.71 5.64
CA GLU A 384 -35.69 8.05 5.03
C GLU A 384 -35.79 7.98 3.50
N ARG A 385 -35.16 6.99 2.86
CA ARG A 385 -35.23 6.79 1.40
C ARG A 385 -36.63 6.40 0.91
N GLU A 386 -37.44 5.71 1.70
CA GLU A 386 -38.83 5.39 1.33
C GLU A 386 -39.78 6.58 1.49
N ASN A 387 -39.43 7.60 2.28
CA ASN A 387 -40.30 8.74 2.57
C ASN A 387 -39.97 10.02 1.78
N SER A 388 -38.83 10.11 1.09
CA SER A 388 -38.48 11.29 0.28
C SER A 388 -38.76 11.08 -1.22
N CYS A 389 -40.01 11.25 -1.61
CA CYS A 389 -40.40 11.45 -3.01
C CYS A 389 -40.28 12.93 -3.37
N ASP A 390 -39.08 13.52 -3.27
CA ASP A 390 -38.83 14.81 -3.91
C ASP A 390 -37.35 15.03 -4.23
N SER A 391 -37.08 15.25 -5.51
CA SER A 391 -35.74 15.37 -6.07
C SER A 391 -35.29 16.83 -6.06
N LYS A 392 -34.41 17.21 -5.11
CA LYS A 392 -33.27 18.16 -5.23
C LYS A 392 -32.83 18.72 -3.87
N ARG A 393 -31.53 18.60 -3.58
CA ARG A 393 -30.75 19.24 -2.47
C ARG A 393 -31.18 18.78 -1.06
N THR A 394 -30.42 17.95 -0.34
CA THR A 394 -29.12 18.25 0.31
C THR A 394 -28.56 16.92 0.88
N ASN A 395 -27.24 16.71 0.86
CA ASN A 395 -26.57 15.50 1.38
C ASN A 395 -26.35 15.52 2.91
N GLU A 396 -27.00 16.44 3.64
CA GLU A 396 -26.99 16.47 5.09
C GLU A 396 -28.07 15.52 5.59
N ILE A 397 -27.68 14.27 5.81
CA ILE A 397 -28.46 13.29 6.55
C ILE A 397 -28.86 13.96 7.89
N ASP A 398 -30.15 14.02 8.21
CA ASP A 398 -30.65 14.57 9.46
C ASP A 398 -30.43 13.55 10.60
N VAL A 399 -29.15 13.27 10.88
CA VAL A 399 -28.70 12.36 11.94
C VAL A 399 -29.28 12.77 13.30
N ARG A 400 -29.67 14.04 13.47
CA ARG A 400 -30.32 14.58 14.66
C ARG A 400 -31.68 13.93 14.94
N MET A 401 -32.48 13.58 13.91
CA MET A 401 -33.73 12.84 14.09
C MET A 401 -33.49 11.39 14.50
N THR A 402 -32.43 10.75 14.00
CA THR A 402 -32.09 9.36 14.36
C THR A 402 -31.65 9.24 15.83
N LEU A 403 -30.94 10.24 16.36
CA LEU A 403 -30.42 10.24 17.73
C LEU A 403 -31.53 10.34 18.80
N SER A 404 -32.61 11.08 18.52
CA SER A 404 -33.76 11.18 19.43
C SER A 404 -34.69 9.95 19.38
N GLN A 405 -34.52 9.09 18.38
CA GLN A 405 -35.25 7.83 18.20
C GLN A 405 -34.39 6.58 18.48
N MET A 406 -33.17 6.75 19.02
CA MET A 406 -32.29 5.64 19.33
C MET A 406 -32.97 4.68 20.32
N LYS A 407 -33.13 3.44 19.86
CA LYS A 407 -33.68 2.31 20.60
C LYS A 407 -32.82 1.99 21.84
N SER A 408 -33.40 1.18 22.74
CA SER A 408 -32.86 0.79 24.05
C SER A 408 -31.35 0.49 24.06
N GLU A 409 -30.71 0.70 25.21
CA GLU A 409 -29.28 0.41 25.48
C GLU A 409 -28.81 -0.99 25.02
N GLU A 410 -29.73 -1.93 24.79
CA GLU A 410 -29.49 -3.30 24.35
C GLU A 410 -28.88 -3.45 22.95
N GLU A 411 -29.04 -2.47 22.04
CA GLU A 411 -28.52 -2.57 20.65
C GLU A 411 -27.08 -2.00 20.47
N GLN A 412 -26.55 -1.26 21.45
CA GLN A 412 -25.26 -0.57 21.36
C GLN A 412 -24.07 -1.47 21.76
N ILE A 413 -22.89 -1.23 21.17
CA ILE A 413 -21.61 -1.76 21.72
C ILE A 413 -20.97 -0.63 22.50
N PHE A 414 -20.45 -0.96 23.69
CA PHE A 414 -19.59 -0.05 24.41
C PHE A 414 -18.15 -0.53 24.30
N ALA A 415 -17.25 0.40 23.97
CA ALA A 415 -15.81 0.14 23.93
C ALA A 415 -15.10 1.07 24.92
N ASN A 416 -14.11 0.53 25.63
CA ASN A 416 -13.19 1.32 26.44
C ASN A 416 -11.94 1.59 25.61
N ILE A 417 -11.72 2.85 25.26
CA ILE A 417 -10.57 3.29 24.48
C ILE A 417 -9.46 3.69 25.46
N PRO A 418 -8.27 3.07 25.42
CA PRO A 418 -7.13 3.56 26.19
C PRO A 418 -6.73 4.96 25.71
N LEU A 419 -6.45 5.88 26.63
CA LEU A 419 -5.99 7.23 26.31
C LEU A 419 -4.50 7.26 25.94
N LYS A 420 -4.16 6.57 24.84
CA LYS A 420 -2.80 6.46 24.31
C LYS A 420 -2.84 6.50 22.77
N VAL A 421 -1.93 7.27 22.18
CA VAL A 421 -1.73 7.31 20.71
C VAL A 421 -1.46 5.91 20.19
N GLY A 422 -2.16 5.50 19.13
CA GLY A 422 -2.02 4.18 18.54
C GLY A 422 -3.33 3.63 17.94
N TRP A 423 -3.28 2.37 17.54
CA TRP A 423 -4.42 1.67 16.97
C TRP A 423 -5.45 1.30 18.03
N ILE A 424 -6.71 1.67 17.77
CA ILE A 424 -7.86 1.34 18.60
C ILE A 424 -8.75 0.36 17.83
N LYS A 425 -9.06 -0.76 18.49
CA LYS A 425 -9.92 -1.82 17.96
C LYS A 425 -11.37 -1.60 18.37
N PHE A 426 -12.28 -1.69 17.41
CA PHE A 426 -13.71 -1.83 17.62
C PHE A 426 -14.16 -3.19 17.11
N ASP A 427 -14.59 -4.07 18.02
CA ASP A 427 -15.09 -5.39 17.67
C ASP A 427 -16.56 -5.30 17.25
N LEU A 428 -16.81 -5.50 15.96
CA LEU A 428 -18.13 -5.44 15.34
C LEU A 428 -18.67 -6.84 15.05
N SER A 429 -18.08 -7.90 15.60
CA SER A 429 -18.43 -9.29 15.28
C SER A 429 -19.90 -9.62 15.61
N LYS A 430 -20.48 -8.97 16.62
CA LYS A 430 -21.91 -9.14 16.95
C LYS A 430 -22.82 -8.71 15.80
N TYR A 431 -22.42 -7.69 15.04
CA TYR A 431 -23.21 -7.15 13.94
C TYR A 431 -23.21 -8.02 12.70
N ILE A 432 -22.24 -8.95 12.52
CA ILE A 432 -22.18 -9.81 11.33
C ILE A 432 -23.49 -10.59 11.12
N LYS A 433 -24.02 -11.20 12.19
CA LYS A 433 -25.27 -11.97 12.12
C LYS A 433 -26.46 -11.09 11.79
N GLU A 434 -26.57 -9.95 12.47
CA GLU A 434 -27.64 -8.96 12.23
C GLU A 434 -27.59 -8.40 10.81
N TRP A 435 -26.38 -8.14 10.29
CA TRP A 435 -26.14 -7.67 8.93
C TRP A 435 -26.55 -8.70 7.89
N ALA A 436 -26.24 -9.97 8.12
CA ALA A 436 -26.58 -11.06 7.20
C ALA A 436 -28.10 -11.20 7.00
N GLU A 437 -28.90 -10.87 8.01
CA GLU A 437 -30.36 -10.92 7.92
C GLU A 437 -30.96 -9.79 7.07
N ARG A 438 -30.26 -8.65 6.95
CA ARG A 438 -30.78 -7.42 6.30
C ARG A 438 -30.70 -7.42 4.77
N LYS A 439 -30.03 -8.40 4.15
CA LYS A 439 -29.86 -8.53 2.68
C LYS A 439 -29.29 -7.28 1.98
N VAL A 440 -28.58 -6.43 2.72
CA VAL A 440 -27.79 -5.30 2.20
C VAL A 440 -26.32 -5.57 2.49
N ASN A 441 -25.42 -4.89 1.78
CA ASN A 441 -23.98 -5.01 1.96
C ASN A 441 -23.30 -3.66 2.20
N GLN A 442 -24.07 -2.62 2.52
CA GLN A 442 -23.57 -1.30 2.89
C GLN A 442 -24.04 -0.99 4.31
N PHE A 443 -23.10 -0.69 5.19
CA PHE A 443 -23.37 -0.47 6.60
C PHE A 443 -22.77 0.84 7.09
N SER A 444 -23.46 1.47 8.02
CA SER A 444 -23.07 2.75 8.61
C SER A 444 -22.91 2.59 10.11
N ILE A 445 -21.69 2.79 10.62
CA ILE A 445 -21.34 2.71 12.04
C ILE A 445 -21.13 4.13 12.57
N LEU A 446 -21.86 4.49 13.62
CA LEU A 446 -21.69 5.72 14.37
C LEU A 446 -20.89 5.44 15.65
N ILE A 447 -19.86 6.23 15.91
CA ILE A 447 -19.06 6.18 17.13
C ILE A 447 -19.18 7.52 17.84
N SER A 448 -19.43 7.48 19.15
CA SER A 448 -19.64 8.65 19.98
C SER A 448 -18.98 8.51 21.34
N LEU A 449 -18.44 9.61 21.88
CA LEU A 449 -18.12 9.68 23.30
C LEU A 449 -19.43 9.58 24.12
N MET A 450 -19.34 8.98 25.30
CA MET A 450 -20.42 9.04 26.29
C MET A 450 -20.55 10.47 26.83
N GLU A 451 -21.76 10.91 27.19
CA GLU A 451 -22.04 12.32 27.56
C GLU A 451 -21.15 12.85 28.70
N GLU A 452 -20.75 11.98 29.62
CA GLU A 452 -19.88 12.29 30.75
C GLU A 452 -18.40 12.51 30.40
N GLU A 453 -17.97 12.23 29.17
CA GLU A 453 -16.58 12.32 28.73
C GLU A 453 -16.26 13.68 28.10
N ASP A 454 -15.70 14.61 28.87
CA ASP A 454 -15.25 15.95 28.41
C ASP A 454 -13.82 15.93 27.85
N LEU A 455 -13.69 15.50 26.59
CA LEU A 455 -12.42 15.48 25.86
C LEU A 455 -12.63 15.48 24.34
N THR A 456 -11.54 15.64 23.60
CA THR A 456 -11.50 15.51 22.14
C THR A 456 -10.48 14.46 21.74
N LEU A 457 -10.92 13.47 20.95
CA LEU A 457 -10.08 12.47 20.31
C LEU A 457 -10.02 12.75 18.80
N ARG A 458 -8.81 12.72 18.22
CA ARG A 458 -8.60 12.87 16.78
C ARG A 458 -7.98 11.61 16.22
N PHE A 459 -8.74 10.92 15.38
CA PHE A 459 -8.28 9.76 14.62
C PHE A 459 -7.89 10.20 13.21
N TYR A 460 -6.97 9.52 12.53
CA TYR A 460 -6.76 9.82 11.11
C TYR A 460 -8.00 9.43 10.28
N SER A 461 -8.44 10.34 9.42
CA SER A 461 -9.52 10.13 8.45
C SER A 461 -9.00 9.40 7.20
N SER A 462 -9.88 8.80 6.40
CA SER A 462 -9.56 8.31 5.05
C SER A 462 -9.06 9.40 4.09
N LYS A 463 -9.26 10.67 4.45
CA LYS A 463 -8.74 11.84 3.75
C LYS A 463 -7.32 12.24 4.21
N ALA A 464 -6.78 11.63 5.28
CA ALA A 464 -5.42 11.89 5.75
C ALA A 464 -4.39 11.45 4.69
N PHE A 465 -3.62 12.38 4.14
CA PHE A 465 -2.67 12.08 3.07
C PHE A 465 -1.25 12.56 3.39
N MET A 466 -1.07 13.87 3.60
CA MET A 466 0.20 14.47 4.02
C MET A 466 0.11 14.96 5.47
N ARG A 467 1.26 15.04 6.15
CA ARG A 467 1.38 15.73 7.43
C ARG A 467 1.50 17.24 7.17
N ASP A 468 1.27 18.03 8.21
CA ASP A 468 1.30 19.51 8.10
C ASP A 468 2.73 20.08 8.11
N ASP A 469 3.75 19.22 8.15
CA ASP A 469 5.17 19.55 8.22
C ASP A 469 5.77 19.99 6.86
N GLY A 470 5.00 19.93 5.77
CA GLY A 470 5.34 20.47 4.46
C GLY A 470 5.35 19.42 3.35
N ILE A 471 5.66 19.85 2.12
CA ILE A 471 5.61 18.99 0.91
C ILE A 471 6.70 17.92 0.82
N TYR A 472 7.68 17.91 1.74
CA TYR A 472 8.75 16.91 1.74
C TYR A 472 8.56 15.86 2.84
N CYS A 473 7.37 15.79 3.41
CA CYS A 473 7.10 14.91 4.53
C CYS A 473 5.62 14.52 4.57
N GLY A 474 5.36 13.40 5.25
CA GLY A 474 4.01 13.05 5.66
C GLY A 474 3.15 12.25 4.69
N GLY A 475 3.63 11.88 3.51
CA GLY A 475 2.95 10.90 2.64
C GLY A 475 2.74 9.52 3.31
N ASP A 476 3.28 9.31 4.50
CA ASP A 476 3.15 8.09 5.28
C ASP A 476 1.79 7.92 5.99
N LEU A 477 0.91 8.92 5.99
CA LEU A 477 -0.36 8.87 6.71
C LEU A 477 -1.38 7.87 6.14
N ILE A 478 -1.23 7.45 4.88
CA ILE A 478 -2.18 6.53 4.22
C ILE A 478 -2.35 5.22 5.00
N ALA A 479 -1.26 4.68 5.53
CA ALA A 479 -1.21 3.43 6.28
C ALA A 479 -1.94 3.51 7.63
N TYR A 480 -2.23 4.71 8.14
CA TYR A 480 -2.90 4.93 9.42
C TYR A 480 -4.39 5.27 9.28
N ARG A 481 -4.92 5.24 8.06
CA ARG A 481 -6.34 5.47 7.76
C ARG A 481 -7.23 4.38 8.38
N PRO A 482 -8.54 4.65 8.53
CA PRO A 482 -9.50 3.64 8.98
C PRO A 482 -9.40 2.37 8.13
N SER A 483 -9.34 1.22 8.80
CA SER A 483 -9.32 -0.08 8.15
C SER A 483 -10.34 -1.02 8.76
N PHE A 484 -10.86 -1.92 7.94
CA PHE A 484 -11.84 -2.90 8.35
C PHE A 484 -11.41 -4.30 7.90
N VAL A 485 -11.42 -5.23 8.84
CA VAL A 485 -10.90 -6.59 8.67
C VAL A 485 -11.97 -7.59 9.08
N MET A 486 -12.25 -8.56 8.20
CA MET A 486 -13.06 -9.73 8.55
C MET A 486 -12.26 -11.02 8.36
N LEU A 487 -12.32 -11.87 9.38
CA LEU A 487 -11.60 -13.13 9.40
C LEU A 487 -12.59 -14.29 9.46
N LYS A 488 -12.26 -15.39 8.78
CA LYS A 488 -12.97 -16.65 8.93
C LYS A 488 -12.67 -17.27 10.31
N ASP A 489 -13.58 -18.11 10.80
CA ASP A 489 -13.23 -18.98 11.91
C ASP A 489 -12.11 -19.91 11.46
N THR A 490 -11.00 -19.89 12.20
CA THR A 490 -9.94 -20.88 12.09
C THR A 490 -10.42 -22.12 12.85
N GLN A 491 -11.11 -23.02 12.15
CA GLN A 491 -11.32 -24.39 12.63
C GLN A 491 -10.06 -25.23 12.42
#